data_AF-A0A4Y3WVB6-F1
#
_entry.id   AF-A0A4Y3WVB6-F1
#
_cell.length_a   1.000
_cell.length_b   1.000
_cell.length_c   1.000
_cell.angle_alpha   90.00
_cell.angle_beta   90.00
_cell.angle_gamma   90.00
#
_symmetry.space_group_name_H-M   'P 1'
#
loop_
_entity.id
_entity.type
_entity.pdbx_description
1 polymer ?
#
loop_
_entity_poly.entity_id
_entity_poly.type
_entity_poly.pdbx_seq_one_letter_code
_entity_poly.pdbx_strand_id
1 'polypeptide(L)'
;MLATEKNQAWLRDYYRAIDAMDTEAYMAMFAEDARMVFANADPLEGRDAIREALTGLLGSVDGIRHVLHTAWQVEDDLVAFECDVIYTRKDGKEVTVRGGCFFVFGEDGLCREQRITVDTSPVFA
;
A
#
# COMPACT_ATOMS: atom_id res chain seq x y z
N MET A 1 -6.20 13.30 -14.59
CA MET A 1 -6.75 14.33 -13.68
C MET A 1 -6.18 14.08 -12.29
N LEU A 2 -6.19 15.03 -11.35
CA LEU A 2 -5.90 14.67 -9.95
C LEU A 2 -6.96 13.67 -9.44
N ALA A 3 -6.58 12.81 -8.50
CA ALA A 3 -7.52 11.90 -7.85
C ALA A 3 -8.69 12.68 -7.22
N THR A 4 -9.89 12.12 -7.25
CA THR A 4 -11.08 12.75 -6.64
C THR A 4 -10.89 12.95 -5.13
N GLU A 5 -11.66 13.86 -4.51
CA GLU A 5 -11.61 14.08 -3.06
C GLU A 5 -11.90 12.80 -2.26
N LYS A 6 -12.85 11.98 -2.75
CA LYS A 6 -13.16 10.65 -2.21
C LYS A 6 -11.91 9.76 -2.20
N ASN A 7 -11.23 9.66 -3.33
CA ASN A 7 -10.05 8.80 -3.47
C ASN A 7 -8.85 9.34 -2.70
N GLN A 8 -8.69 10.66 -2.60
CA GLN A 8 -7.69 11.26 -1.72
C GLN A 8 -7.96 10.98 -0.24
N ALA A 9 -9.22 11.02 0.20
CA ALA A 9 -9.59 10.65 1.56
C ALA A 9 -9.30 9.18 1.85
N TRP A 10 -9.68 8.29 0.92
CA TRP A 10 -9.37 6.87 1.01
C TRP A 10 -7.87 6.61 1.13
N LEU A 11 -7.03 7.25 0.30
CA LEU A 11 -5.56 7.11 0.37
C LEU A 11 -4.98 7.59 1.71
N ARG A 12 -5.55 8.63 2.31
CA ARG A 12 -5.13 9.09 3.65
C ARG A 12 -5.47 8.06 4.73
N ASP A 13 -6.67 7.49 4.67
CA ASP A 13 -7.09 6.45 5.62
C ASP A 13 -6.27 5.16 5.45
N TYR A 14 -5.98 4.79 4.19
CA TYR A 14 -5.12 3.67 3.83
C TYR A 14 -3.72 3.81 4.44
N TYR A 15 -3.08 4.97 4.27
CA TYR A 15 -1.76 5.19 4.85
C TYR A 15 -1.78 5.31 6.37
N ARG A 16 -2.82 5.91 6.94
CA ARG A 16 -2.97 5.95 8.39
C ARG A 16 -3.04 4.53 8.99
N ALA A 17 -3.74 3.61 8.35
CA ALA A 17 -3.87 2.24 8.84
C ALA A 17 -2.52 1.49 8.81
N ILE A 18 -1.81 1.50 7.67
CA ILE A 18 -0.53 0.79 7.55
C ILE A 18 0.60 1.46 8.37
N ASP A 19 0.65 2.79 8.44
CA ASP A 19 1.65 3.53 9.23
C ASP A 19 1.45 3.32 10.74
N ALA A 20 0.20 3.06 11.16
CA ALA A 20 -0.11 2.65 12.53
C ALA A 20 0.12 1.15 12.78
N MET A 21 0.55 0.39 11.77
CA MET A 21 0.63 -1.08 11.79
C MET A 21 -0.69 -1.77 12.15
N ASP A 22 -1.83 -1.11 11.89
CA ASP A 22 -3.17 -1.64 12.15
C ASP A 22 -3.60 -2.53 10.98
N THR A 23 -3.17 -3.78 11.06
CA THR A 23 -3.41 -4.79 10.02
C THR A 23 -4.90 -5.04 9.81
N GLU A 24 -5.72 -4.98 10.86
CA GLU A 24 -7.17 -5.19 10.75
C GLU A 24 -7.86 -4.03 10.04
N ALA A 25 -7.56 -2.79 10.43
CA ALA A 25 -8.08 -1.61 9.75
C ALA A 25 -7.64 -1.58 8.28
N TYR A 26 -6.39 -1.95 8.00
CA TYR A 26 -5.86 -2.03 6.65
C TYR A 26 -6.58 -3.10 5.80
N MET A 27 -6.78 -4.31 6.34
CA MET A 27 -7.50 -5.40 5.65
C MET A 27 -8.98 -5.11 5.41
N ALA A 28 -9.62 -4.30 6.25
CA ALA A 28 -11.00 -3.88 6.05
C ALA A 28 -11.20 -3.03 4.77
N MET A 29 -10.13 -2.46 4.21
CA MET A 29 -10.18 -1.60 3.02
C MET A 29 -10.12 -2.37 1.68
N PHE A 30 -9.77 -3.66 1.72
CA PHE A 30 -9.70 -4.54 0.54
C PHE A 30 -10.99 -5.33 0.39
N ALA A 31 -11.37 -5.78 -0.79
CA ALA A 31 -12.42 -6.80 -0.92
C ALA A 31 -11.94 -8.17 -0.42
N GLU A 32 -12.85 -9.08 -0.11
CA GLU A 32 -12.50 -10.43 0.39
C GLU A 32 -11.64 -11.20 -0.63
N ASP A 33 -11.95 -11.04 -1.91
CA ASP A 33 -11.28 -11.60 -3.07
C ASP A 33 -10.24 -10.67 -3.71
N ALA A 34 -9.74 -9.68 -2.96
CA ALA A 34 -8.79 -8.71 -3.50
C ALA A 34 -7.47 -9.35 -3.92
N ARG A 35 -6.86 -8.79 -4.96
CA ARG A 35 -5.58 -9.24 -5.51
C ARG A 35 -4.50 -8.19 -5.31
N MET A 36 -3.32 -8.59 -4.85
CA MET A 36 -2.16 -7.70 -4.71
C MET A 36 -0.96 -8.23 -5.49
N VAL A 37 -0.29 -7.35 -6.22
CA VAL A 37 1.01 -7.64 -6.85
C VAL A 37 2.07 -6.72 -6.24
N PHE A 38 3.10 -7.30 -5.65
CA PHE A 38 4.23 -6.57 -5.09
C PHE A 38 5.46 -6.71 -5.99
N ALA A 39 5.86 -5.62 -6.63
CA ALA A 39 6.94 -5.57 -7.60
C ALA A 39 6.81 -6.70 -8.65
N ASN A 40 7.79 -7.61 -8.71
CA ASN A 40 7.83 -8.73 -9.66
C ASN A 40 7.36 -10.06 -9.04
N ALA A 41 6.81 -10.06 -7.83
CA ALA A 41 6.35 -11.27 -7.17
C ALA A 41 5.08 -11.83 -7.83
N ASP A 42 4.81 -13.12 -7.60
CA ASP A 42 3.53 -13.71 -7.95
C ASP A 42 2.38 -13.02 -7.21
N PRO A 43 1.18 -12.97 -7.80
CA PRO A 43 0.04 -12.30 -7.17
C PRO A 43 -0.38 -12.99 -5.87
N LEU A 44 -0.71 -12.17 -4.87
CA LEU A 44 -1.40 -12.59 -3.66
C LEU A 44 -2.90 -12.51 -3.89
N GLU A 45 -3.60 -13.63 -3.66
CA GLU A 45 -5.04 -13.74 -3.91
C GLU A 45 -5.80 -13.84 -2.57
N GLY A 46 -6.73 -12.91 -2.36
CA GLY A 46 -7.58 -12.82 -1.17
C GLY A 46 -6.93 -12.11 0.02
N ARG A 47 -7.77 -11.61 0.94
CA ARG A 47 -7.31 -10.85 2.12
C ARG A 47 -6.33 -11.64 2.99
N ASP A 48 -6.47 -12.96 3.09
CA ASP A 48 -5.62 -13.77 3.96
C ASP A 48 -4.17 -13.81 3.48
N ALA A 49 -3.94 -14.03 2.18
CA ALA A 49 -2.60 -14.00 1.59
C ALA A 49 -1.97 -12.61 1.71
N ILE A 50 -2.76 -11.55 1.50
CA ILE A 50 -2.30 -10.17 1.65
C ILE A 50 -1.93 -9.87 3.11
N ARG A 51 -2.75 -10.30 4.08
CA ARG A 51 -2.51 -10.11 5.51
C ARG A 51 -1.23 -10.79 5.96
N GLU A 52 -0.99 -12.02 5.50
CA GLU A 52 0.22 -12.77 5.82
C GLU A 52 1.47 -12.03 5.32
N ALA A 53 1.46 -11.60 4.05
CA ALA A 53 2.57 -10.85 3.47
C ALA A 53 2.82 -9.51 4.20
N LEU A 54 1.76 -8.77 4.51
CA LEU A 54 1.86 -7.52 5.28
C LEU A 54 2.43 -7.76 6.67
N THR A 55 1.95 -8.77 7.37
CA THR A 55 2.42 -9.12 8.73
C THR A 55 3.91 -9.48 8.70
N GLY A 56 4.35 -10.23 7.68
CA GLY A 56 5.76 -10.53 7.46
C GLY A 56 6.61 -9.29 7.24
N LEU A 57 6.15 -8.37 6.36
CA LEU A 57 6.83 -7.11 6.11
C LEU A 57 6.93 -6.25 7.37
N LEU A 58 5.82 -5.99 8.06
CA LEU A 58 5.80 -5.15 9.26
C LEU A 58 6.62 -5.76 10.40
N GLY A 59 6.66 -7.09 10.52
CA GLY A 59 7.52 -7.76 11.48
C GLY A 59 9.02 -7.60 11.20
N SER A 60 9.41 -7.36 9.94
CA SER A 60 10.82 -7.21 9.52
C SER A 60 11.42 -5.82 9.81
N VAL A 61 10.60 -4.84 10.16
CA VAL A 61 11.00 -3.44 10.44
C VAL A 61 10.45 -2.99 11.80
N ASP A 62 10.98 -1.90 12.36
CA ASP A 62 10.46 -1.28 13.60
C ASP A 62 9.47 -0.15 13.33
N GLY A 63 9.36 0.29 12.08
CA GLY A 63 8.52 1.40 11.67
C GLY A 63 8.34 1.45 10.17
N ILE A 64 7.19 1.95 9.74
CA ILE A 64 6.91 2.30 8.35
C ILE A 64 6.12 3.62 8.34
N ARG A 65 6.45 4.50 7.41
CA ARG A 65 5.74 5.76 7.20
C ARG A 65 5.69 6.09 5.72
N HIS A 66 4.52 6.49 5.24
CA HIS A 66 4.33 6.85 3.85
C HIS A 66 4.14 8.37 3.67
N VAL A 67 4.77 8.91 2.64
CA VAL A 67 4.60 10.30 2.20
C VAL A 67 4.06 10.28 0.77
N LEU A 68 2.75 10.50 0.63
CA LEU A 68 2.10 10.60 -0.66
C LEU A 68 2.55 11.86 -1.40
N HIS A 69 2.98 11.72 -2.66
CA HIS A 69 3.35 12.85 -3.52
C HIS A 69 2.12 13.37 -4.27
N THR A 70 1.80 12.72 -5.39
CA THR A 70 0.65 13.06 -6.22
C THR A 70 -0.13 11.79 -6.52
N ALA A 71 -1.46 11.91 -6.47
CA ALA A 71 -2.38 10.86 -6.91
C ALA A 71 -3.20 11.37 -8.11
N TRP A 72 -3.36 10.49 -9.10
CA TRP A 72 -4.05 10.75 -10.35
C TRP A 72 -5.25 9.82 -10.48
N GLN A 73 -6.39 10.38 -10.91
CA GLN A 73 -7.49 9.60 -11.44
C GLN A 73 -7.14 9.20 -12.87
N VAL A 74 -7.05 7.90 -13.13
CA VAL A 74 -6.75 7.32 -14.44
C VAL A 74 -8.05 6.98 -15.16
N GLU A 75 -8.93 6.24 -14.47
CA GLU A 75 -10.31 5.91 -14.88
C GLU A 75 -11.23 6.07 -13.66
N ASP A 76 -12.55 5.87 -13.76
CA ASP A 76 -13.45 6.11 -12.63
C ASP A 76 -13.14 5.24 -11.39
N ASP A 77 -12.70 4.01 -11.62
CA ASP A 77 -12.32 3.01 -10.62
C ASP A 77 -10.80 2.84 -10.43
N LEU A 78 -9.98 3.47 -11.28
CA LEU A 78 -8.52 3.33 -11.28
C LEU A 78 -7.80 4.59 -10.81
N VAL A 79 -7.04 4.46 -9.73
CA VAL A 79 -6.16 5.50 -9.19
C VAL A 79 -4.71 5.05 -9.28
N ALA A 80 -3.83 5.98 -9.65
CA ALA A 80 -2.38 5.80 -9.60
C ALA A 80 -1.74 6.87 -8.72
N PHE A 81 -0.65 6.56 -8.04
CA PHE A 81 0.12 7.57 -7.30
C PHE A 81 1.58 7.20 -7.14
N GLU A 82 2.36 8.19 -6.72
CA GLU A 82 3.73 8.04 -6.25
C GLU A 82 3.83 8.41 -4.76
N CYS A 83 4.72 7.74 -4.03
CA CYS A 83 4.98 8.00 -2.62
C CYS A 83 6.44 7.72 -2.26
N ASP A 84 6.93 8.36 -1.21
CA ASP A 84 8.10 7.86 -0.48
C ASP A 84 7.63 6.94 0.65
N VAL A 85 8.35 5.83 0.82
CA VAL A 85 8.17 4.92 1.95
C VAL A 85 9.41 4.98 2.82
N ILE A 86 9.23 5.35 4.08
CA ILE A 86 10.29 5.54 5.06
C ILE A 86 10.20 4.38 6.04
N TYR A 87 11.18 3.48 5.98
CA TYR A 87 11.29 2.33 6.85
C TYR A 87 12.24 2.63 8.00
N THR A 88 11.84 2.31 9.23
CA THR A 88 12.74 2.25 10.39
C THR A 88 13.23 0.81 10.52
N ARG A 89 14.51 0.57 10.23
CA ARG A 89 15.13 -0.76 10.34
C ARG A 89 15.30 -1.19 11.80
N LYS A 90 15.48 -2.49 12.03
CA LYS A 90 15.78 -3.09 13.35
C LYS A 90 17.09 -2.59 13.99
N ASP A 91 17.99 -2.01 13.19
CA ASP A 91 19.22 -1.38 13.67
C ASP A 91 19.03 0.11 14.04
N GLY A 92 17.79 0.61 13.99
CA GLY A 92 17.42 1.99 14.30
C GLY A 92 17.64 2.99 13.17
N LYS A 93 18.17 2.59 12.00
CA LYS A 93 18.37 3.49 10.86
C LYS A 93 17.09 3.64 10.05
N GLU A 94 16.88 4.85 9.53
CA GLU A 94 15.84 5.09 8.52
C GLU A 94 16.36 4.85 7.10
N VAL A 95 15.49 4.29 6.25
CA VAL A 95 15.71 4.16 4.80
C VAL A 95 14.48 4.65 4.08
N THR A 96 14.68 5.54 3.12
CA THR A 96 13.61 5.99 2.23
C THR A 96 13.76 5.32 0.87
N VAL A 97 12.67 4.75 0.37
CA VAL A 97 12.56 4.23 -1.00
C VAL A 97 11.40 4.91 -1.73
N ARG A 98 11.51 5.02 -3.05
CA ARG A 98 10.44 5.56 -3.91
C ARG A 98 9.53 4.42 -4.35
N GLY A 99 8.23 4.58 -4.11
CA GLY A 99 7.20 3.66 -4.57
C GLY A 99 6.20 4.32 -5.51
N GLY A 100 5.58 3.51 -6.35
CA GLY A 100 4.37 3.83 -7.09
C GLY A 100 3.33 2.74 -6.89
N CYS A 101 2.06 3.08 -7.01
CA CYS A 101 0.99 2.11 -6.85
C CYS A 101 -0.20 2.42 -7.75
N PHE A 102 -0.89 1.36 -8.17
CA PHE A 102 -2.21 1.42 -8.78
C PHE A 102 -3.23 0.74 -7.87
N PHE A 103 -4.41 1.32 -7.76
CA PHE A 103 -5.58 0.76 -7.10
C PHE A 103 -6.77 0.70 -8.06
N VAL A 104 -7.42 -0.46 -8.11
CA VAL A 104 -8.73 -0.66 -8.74
C VAL A 104 -9.77 -0.80 -7.64
N PHE A 105 -10.84 0.00 -7.70
CA PHE A 105 -11.90 0.02 -6.69
C PHE A 105 -13.19 -0.62 -7.20
N GLY A 106 -13.91 -1.30 -6.31
CA GLY A 106 -15.28 -1.74 -6.57
C GLY A 106 -16.30 -0.62 -6.34
N GLU A 107 -17.54 -0.83 -6.78
CA GLU A 107 -18.66 0.09 -6.51
C GLU A 107 -18.95 0.25 -5.01
N ASP A 108 -18.60 -0.77 -4.20
CA ASP A 108 -18.65 -0.78 -2.74
C ASP A 108 -17.56 0.08 -2.08
N GLY A 109 -16.62 0.62 -2.87
CA GLY A 109 -15.51 1.43 -2.38
C GLY A 109 -14.34 0.62 -1.80
N LEU A 110 -14.37 -0.71 -1.94
CA LEU A 110 -13.27 -1.58 -1.51
C LEU A 110 -12.23 -1.74 -2.62
N CYS A 111 -10.96 -1.88 -2.24
CA CYS A 111 -9.89 -2.19 -3.18
C CYS A 111 -10.03 -3.63 -3.70
N ARG A 112 -10.13 -3.78 -5.02
CA ARG A 112 -10.19 -5.07 -5.72
C ARG A 112 -8.83 -5.52 -6.22
N GLU A 113 -8.03 -4.59 -6.73
CA GLU A 113 -6.67 -4.88 -7.17
C GLU A 113 -5.71 -3.78 -6.71
N GLN A 114 -4.55 -4.21 -6.20
CA GLN A 114 -3.43 -3.35 -5.91
C GLN A 114 -2.17 -3.82 -6.64
N ARG A 115 -1.47 -2.89 -7.29
CA ARG A 115 -0.18 -3.16 -7.93
C ARG A 115 0.85 -2.17 -7.43
N ILE A 116 1.84 -2.67 -6.69
CA ILE A 116 2.89 -1.87 -6.06
C ILE A 116 4.17 -2.03 -6.85
N THR A 117 4.80 -0.91 -7.23
CA THR A 117 6.13 -0.89 -7.82
C THR A 117 7.07 -0.17 -6.87
N VAL A 118 8.01 -0.90 -6.28
CA VAL A 118 9.00 -0.39 -5.33
C VAL A 118 10.22 -1.30 -5.33
N ASP A 119 11.41 -0.73 -5.13
CA ASP A 119 12.62 -1.50 -4.81
C ASP A 119 12.89 -1.41 -3.30
N THR A 120 12.66 -2.51 -2.58
CA THR A 120 12.93 -2.60 -1.13
C THR A 120 14.32 -3.13 -0.81
N SER A 121 15.16 -3.42 -1.81
CA SER A 121 16.54 -3.90 -1.58
C SER A 121 17.32 -3.00 -0.61
N PRO A 122 17.22 -1.64 -0.66
CA PRO A 122 17.91 -0.77 0.29
C PRO A 122 17.47 -0.94 1.76
N VAL A 123 16.27 -1.47 2.01
CA VAL A 123 15.73 -1.71 3.37
C VAL A 123 16.41 -2.91 4.04
N PHE A 124 16.92 -3.85 3.25
CA PHE A 124 17.50 -5.11 3.75
C PHE A 124 19.02 -5.24 3.48
N ALA A 125 19.66 -4.13 3.07
CA ALA A 125 21.09 -4.04 2.81
C ALA A 125 21.93 -3.79 4.06
#